data_AF-A0A9F5J8E5-F1
#
_entry.id   AF-A0A9F5J8E5-F1
#
_cell.length_a   1.000
_cell.length_b   1.000
_cell.length_c   1.000
_cell.angle_alpha   90.00
_cell.angle_beta   90.00
_cell.angle_gamma   90.00
#
_symmetry.space_group_name_H-M   'P 1'
#
loop_
_entity.id
_entity.type
_entity.pdbx_description
1 polymer ?
#
loop_
_entity_poly.entity_id
_entity_poly.type
_entity_poly.pdbx_seq_one_letter_code
_entity_poly.pdbx_strand_id
1 'polypeptide(L)'
;MAECIVGDITPADNISKEEKHRQEEEAMKHLTRLLSEDLRKEIYELWEEYEYQSTAEAKFVKQLDQCEMIIQALEYEELEKRPGTLQDFYDSTAGNGSNRQSPPYD
;
A
#
# COMPACT_ATOMS: atom_id res chain seq x y z
N MET A 1 1.94 8.71 3.46
CA MET A 1 2.17 10.19 3.55
C MET A 1 0.99 10.99 3.01
N ALA A 2 0.53 10.74 1.78
CA ALA A 2 -0.67 11.39 1.23
C ALA A 2 -1.95 11.06 2.02
N GLU A 3 -2.01 9.87 2.64
CA GLU A 3 -3.08 9.40 3.52
C GLU A 3 -3.43 10.34 4.68
N CYS A 4 -2.54 11.23 5.11
CA CYS A 4 -2.88 12.17 6.18
C CYS A 4 -3.87 13.25 5.74
N ILE A 5 -4.02 13.46 4.43
CA ILE A 5 -5.00 14.38 3.83
C ILE A 5 -6.11 13.60 3.12
N VAL A 6 -5.74 12.56 2.39
CA VAL A 6 -6.67 11.77 1.56
C VAL A 6 -7.47 10.76 2.39
N GLY A 7 -6.96 10.36 3.57
CA GLY A 7 -7.45 9.22 4.31
C GLY A 7 -6.89 7.89 3.78
N ASP A 8 -7.10 6.83 4.54
CA ASP A 8 -6.76 5.47 4.14
C ASP A 8 -7.80 4.95 3.13
N ILE A 9 -7.53 5.14 1.83
CA ILE A 9 -8.39 4.65 0.75
C ILE A 9 -8.17 3.15 0.60
N THR A 10 -9.18 2.38 0.97
CA THR A 10 -9.20 0.93 0.86
C THR A 10 -9.89 0.48 -0.44
N PRO A 11 -9.71 -0.77 -0.89
CA PRO A 11 -10.45 -1.33 -2.01
C PRO A 11 -11.98 -1.26 -1.83
N ALA A 12 -12.48 -1.15 -0.60
CA ALA A 12 -13.91 -1.01 -0.29
C ALA A 12 -14.48 0.35 -0.69
N ASP A 13 -13.64 1.38 -0.84
CA ASP A 13 -14.06 2.74 -1.17
C ASP A 13 -14.44 2.94 -2.65
N ASN A 14 -14.23 1.92 -3.49
CA ASN A 14 -14.64 1.88 -4.90
C ASN A 14 -14.10 3.06 -5.74
N ILE A 15 -12.97 3.64 -5.33
CA ILE A 15 -12.28 4.71 -6.03
C ILE A 15 -11.39 4.08 -7.12
N SER A 16 -11.42 4.63 -8.34
CA SER A 16 -10.55 4.15 -9.41
C SER A 16 -9.09 4.45 -9.08
N LYS A 17 -8.16 3.64 -9.62
CA LYS A 17 -6.73 3.85 -9.39
C LYS A 17 -6.26 5.24 -9.83
N GLU A 18 -6.85 5.75 -10.91
CA GLU A 18 -6.56 7.08 -11.45
C GLU A 18 -7.04 8.19 -10.51
N GLU A 19 -8.25 8.06 -9.95
CA GLU A 19 -8.78 9.06 -9.01
C GLU A 19 -8.05 9.02 -7.67
N LYS A 20 -7.70 7.83 -7.17
CA LYS A 20 -6.83 7.67 -6.00
C LYS A 20 -5.50 8.39 -6.22
N HIS A 21 -4.85 8.12 -7.35
CA HIS A 21 -3.57 8.75 -7.69
C HIS A 21 -3.69 10.27 -7.80
N ARG A 22 -4.76 10.79 -8.41
CA ARG A 22 -5.01 12.24 -8.50
C ARG A 22 -5.15 12.89 -7.12
N GLN A 23 -5.90 12.25 -6.21
CA GLN A 23 -6.08 12.76 -4.85
C GLN A 23 -4.77 12.74 -4.05
N GLU A 24 -3.99 11.66 -4.19
CA GLU A 24 -2.67 11.54 -3.54
C GLU A 24 -1.67 12.57 -4.08
N GLU A 25 -1.67 12.82 -5.39
CA GLU A 25 -0.84 13.85 -6.02
C GLU A 25 -1.21 15.25 -5.53
N GLU A 26 -2.50 15.57 -5.43
CA GLU A 26 -2.96 16.86 -4.89
C GLU A 26 -2.58 17.05 -3.42
N ALA A 27 -2.71 16.00 -2.61
CA ALA A 27 -2.28 16.00 -1.22
C ALA A 27 -0.77 16.19 -1.08
N MET A 28 0.04 15.48 -1.86
CA MET A 28 1.50 15.64 -1.85
C MET A 28 1.93 17.04 -2.32
N LYS A 29 1.27 17.60 -3.34
CA LYS A 29 1.49 18.99 -3.75
C LYS A 29 1.12 19.98 -2.64
N HIS A 30 0.09 19.69 -1.85
CA HIS A 30 -0.27 20.54 -0.71
C HIS A 30 0.76 20.45 0.43
N LEU A 31 1.16 19.24 0.82
CA LEU A 31 2.14 19.00 1.90
C LEU A 31 3.50 19.59 1.58
N THR A 32 3.97 19.38 0.35
CA THR A 32 5.30 19.83 -0.06
C THR A 32 5.40 21.34 -0.27
N ARG A 33 4.26 22.06 -0.42
CA ARG A 33 4.24 23.53 -0.42
C ARG A 33 4.60 24.14 0.94
N LEU A 34 4.52 23.38 2.02
CA LEU A 34 4.88 23.83 3.37
C LEU A 34 6.40 23.75 3.63
N LEU A 35 7.16 23.19 2.69
CA LEU A 35 8.60 22.95 2.82
C LEU A 35 9.41 23.96 2.02
N SER A 36 10.71 24.06 2.31
CA SER A 36 11.66 24.81 1.48
C SER A 36 11.76 24.23 0.07
N GLU A 37 12.21 25.04 -0.91
CA GLU A 37 12.23 24.61 -2.32
C GLU A 37 13.00 23.31 -2.55
N ASP A 38 14.15 23.16 -1.88
CA ASP A 38 15.01 21.99 -2.00
C ASP A 38 14.33 20.72 -1.45
N LEU A 39 13.75 20.81 -0.25
CA LEU A 39 13.04 19.69 0.40
C LEU A 39 11.75 19.32 -0.34
N ARG A 40 11.02 20.31 -0.85
CA ARG A 40 9.83 20.09 -1.67
C ARG A 40 10.15 19.24 -2.89
N LYS A 41 11.24 19.57 -3.58
CA LYS A 41 11.67 18.85 -4.77
C LYS A 41 12.07 17.42 -4.43
N GLU A 42 12.92 17.24 -3.41
CA GLU A 42 13.37 15.92 -2.96
C GLU A 42 12.20 15.01 -2.55
N ILE A 43 11.29 15.49 -1.72
CA ILE A 43 10.15 14.68 -1.25
C ILE A 43 9.17 14.36 -2.38
N TYR A 44 8.95 15.30 -3.31
CA TYR A 44 8.09 15.05 -4.46
C TYR A 44 8.69 14.00 -5.40
N GLU A 45 10.00 14.10 -5.68
CA GLU A 45 10.72 13.11 -6.51
C GLU A 45 10.70 11.72 -5.86
N LEU A 46 10.92 11.61 -4.55
CA LEU A 46 10.84 10.33 -3.82
C LEU A 46 9.44 9.72 -3.86
N TRP A 47 8.40 10.53 -3.72
CA TRP A 47 7.02 10.05 -3.83
C TRP A 47 6.70 9.57 -5.26
N GLU A 48 7.12 10.33 -6.27
CA GLU A 48 6.95 9.96 -7.68
C GLU A 48 7.70 8.65 -8.01
N GLU A 49 8.92 8.50 -7.51
CA GLU A 49 9.73 7.28 -7.64
C GLU A 49 9.01 6.06 -7.05
N TYR A 50 8.45 6.22 -5.84
CA TYR A 50 7.67 5.18 -5.19
C TYR A 50 6.41 4.83 -6.00
N GLU A 51 5.62 5.81 -6.46
CA GLU A 51 4.38 5.50 -7.19
C GLU A 51 4.62 4.83 -8.54
N TYR A 52 5.64 5.26 -9.28
CA TYR A 52 5.98 4.63 -10.55
C TYR A 52 6.76 3.33 -10.39
N GLN A 53 7.18 2.98 -9.17
CA GLN A 53 7.99 1.81 -8.90
C GLN A 53 9.21 1.74 -9.83
N SER A 54 9.85 2.90 -10.06
CA SER A 54 10.81 3.11 -11.13
C SER A 54 12.21 2.59 -10.78
N THR A 55 12.53 2.46 -9.48
CA THR A 55 13.81 1.98 -8.95
C THR A 55 13.70 0.61 -8.29
N ALA A 56 14.84 -0.01 -8.01
CA ALA A 56 14.89 -1.27 -7.27
C ALA A 56 14.48 -1.06 -5.80
N GLU A 57 14.84 0.09 -5.26
CA GLU A 57 14.51 0.57 -3.93
C GLU A 57 13.00 0.74 -3.78
N ALA A 58 12.33 1.43 -4.70
CA ALA A 58 10.87 1.60 -4.68
C ALA A 58 10.12 0.24 -4.71
N LYS A 59 10.60 -0.71 -5.53
CA LYS A 59 10.05 -2.07 -5.59
C LYS A 59 10.27 -2.85 -4.30
N PHE A 60 11.44 -2.71 -3.69
CA PHE A 60 11.76 -3.34 -2.42
C PHE A 60 10.89 -2.78 -1.29
N VAL A 61 10.74 -1.46 -1.22
CA VAL A 61 9.84 -0.82 -0.24
C VAL A 61 8.40 -1.28 -0.44
N LYS A 62 7.95 -1.48 -1.69
CA LYS A 62 6.60 -2.01 -1.94
C LYS A 62 6.40 -3.44 -1.46
N GLN A 63 7.43 -4.28 -1.56
CA GLN A 63 7.37 -5.63 -1.00
C GLN A 63 7.39 -5.61 0.53
N LEU A 64 8.15 -4.71 1.15
CA LEU A 64 8.13 -4.52 2.60
C LEU A 64 6.76 -4.07 3.10
N ASP A 65 6.11 -3.15 2.40
CA ASP A 65 4.74 -2.67 2.67
C ASP A 65 3.73 -3.83 2.65
N GLN A 66 3.82 -4.72 1.66
CA GLN A 66 2.98 -5.94 1.62
C GLN A 66 3.28 -6.90 2.77
N CYS A 67 4.55 -7.08 3.13
CA CYS A 67 4.92 -7.93 4.27
C CYS A 67 4.41 -7.37 5.60
N GLU A 68 4.50 -6.06 5.81
CA GLU A 68 4.01 -5.39 7.02
C GLU A 68 2.50 -5.57 7.15
N MET A 69 1.75 -5.38 6.06
CA MET A 69 0.29 -5.61 6.03
C MET A 69 -0.09 -7.04 6.45
N ILE A 70 0.66 -8.06 6.00
CA ILE A 70 0.41 -9.47 6.36
C ILE A 70 0.72 -9.73 7.84
N ILE A 71 1.83 -9.19 8.34
CA ILE A 71 2.23 -9.33 9.75
C ILE A 71 1.15 -8.68 10.63
N GLN A 72 0.69 -7.50 10.26
CA GLN A 72 -0.36 -6.79 10.98
C GLN A 72 -1.68 -7.59 10.97
N ALA A 73 -2.06 -8.19 9.84
CA ALA A 73 -3.22 -9.07 9.75
C ALA A 73 -3.10 -10.27 10.70
N LEU A 74 -1.93 -10.93 10.75
CA LEU A 74 -1.67 -12.05 11.66
C LEU A 74 -1.83 -11.64 13.13
N GLU A 75 -1.23 -10.51 13.51
CA GLU A 75 -1.31 -9.99 14.89
C GLU A 75 -2.75 -9.70 15.31
N TYR A 76 -3.57 -9.12 14.41
CA TYR A 76 -4.98 -8.89 14.67
C TYR A 76 -5.76 -10.21 14.84
N GLU A 77 -5.52 -11.23 14.02
CA GLU A 77 -6.17 -12.54 14.18
C GLU A 77 -5.84 -13.21 15.51
N GLU A 78 -4.59 -13.11 15.96
CA GLU A 78 -4.14 -13.63 17.26
C GLU A 78 -4.78 -12.87 18.43
N LEU A 79 -4.83 -11.54 18.35
CA LEU A 79 -5.41 -10.67 19.39
C LEU A 79 -6.93 -10.87 19.51
N GLU A 80 -7.64 -10.97 18.38
CA GLU A 80 -9.09 -11.20 18.37
C GLU A 80 -9.49 -12.66 18.61
N LYS A 81 -8.52 -13.58 18.64
CA LYS A 81 -8.73 -15.04 18.72
C LYS A 81 -9.65 -15.55 17.60
N ARG A 82 -9.49 -14.99 16.40
CA ARG A 82 -10.31 -15.26 15.22
C ARG A 82 -9.42 -15.68 14.04
N PRO A 83 -8.77 -16.86 14.14
CA PRO A 83 -7.86 -17.32 13.10
C PRO A 83 -8.58 -17.52 11.75
N GLY A 84 -8.00 -17.03 10.67
CA GLY A 84 -8.50 -17.19 9.30
C GLY A 84 -9.59 -16.19 8.87
N THR A 85 -9.79 -15.09 9.59
CA THR A 85 -10.78 -14.05 9.25
C THR A 85 -10.23 -13.02 8.26
N LEU A 86 -8.90 -12.88 8.17
CA LEU A 86 -8.18 -11.94 7.31
C LEU A 86 -7.44 -12.67 6.17
N GLN A 87 -7.87 -13.87 5.81
CA GLN A 87 -7.30 -14.66 4.71
C GLN A 87 -7.28 -13.90 3.37
N ASP A 88 -8.26 -13.01 3.15
CA ASP A 88 -8.31 -12.15 1.96
C ASP A 88 -7.06 -11.25 1.81
N PHE A 89 -6.42 -10.85 2.92
CA PHE A 89 -5.18 -10.07 2.89
C PHE A 89 -3.99 -10.91 2.40
N TYR A 90 -3.90 -12.17 2.83
CA TYR A 90 -2.90 -13.11 2.34
C TYR A 90 -3.09 -13.40 0.85
N ASP A 91 -4.33 -13.63 0.43
CA ASP A 91 -4.66 -13.94 -0.96
C ASP A 91 -4.36 -12.74 -1.89
N SER A 92 -4.55 -11.50 -1.39
CA SER A 92 -4.20 -10.28 -2.12
C SER A 92 -2.69 -10.12 -2.40
N THR A 93 -1.84 -10.77 -1.60
CA THR A 93 -0.37 -10.73 -1.74
C THR A 93 0.21 -11.93 -2.50
N ALA A 94 -0.55 -13.03 -2.62
CA ALA A 94 -0.13 -14.24 -3.34
C ALA A 94 -0.15 -14.10 -4.88
N GLY A 95 -0.80 -13.06 -5.41
CA GLY A 95 -1.04 -12.83 -6.83
C GLY A 95 0.13 -12.25 -7.63
N ASN A 96 1.29 -12.93 -7.66
CA ASN A 96 2.25 -12.79 -8.79
C ASN A 96 3.12 -14.04 -9.02
N GLY A 97 2.75 -15.20 -8.46
CA GLY A 97 3.52 -16.42 -8.63
C GLY A 97 2.68 -17.69 -8.51
N SER A 98 2.23 -18.19 -9.66
CA SER A 98 1.94 -19.62 -9.90
C SER A 98 0.71 -20.22 -9.20
N ASN A 99 -0.28 -20.53 -10.03
CA ASN A 99 -1.17 -21.69 -9.96
C ASN A 99 -0.71 -22.77 -8.96
N ARG A 100 -1.31 -22.80 -7.77
CA ARG A 100 -1.40 -24.01 -6.94
C ARG A 100 -2.84 -24.18 -6.53
N GLN A 101 -3.46 -25.16 -7.16
CA GLN A 101 -4.67 -25.80 -6.66
C GLN A 101 -4.46 -26.19 -5.19
N SER A 102 -5.22 -25.56 -4.31
CA SER A 102 -5.39 -26.04 -2.94
C SER A 102 -6.03 -27.43 -2.99
N PRO A 103 -5.48 -28.45 -2.32
CA PRO A 103 -6.17 -29.73 -2.21
C PRO A 103 -7.41 -29.54 -1.30
N PRO A 104 -8.54 -30.20 -1.60
CA PRO A 104 -9.67 -30.21 -0.69
C PRO A 104 -9.29 -30.93 0.60
N TYR A 105 -9.65 -30.34 1.73
CA TYR A 105 -9.65 -31.02 3.01
C TYR A 105 -10.76 -32.07 3.01
N ASP A 106 -10.37 -33.35 3.05
CA ASP A 106 -11.11 -34.50 3.58
C ASP A 106 -10.10 -35.48 4.21
#